data_AF-A0A6I3BXQ1-F1
#
_entry.id   AF-A0A6I3BXQ1-F1
#
_cell.length_a   1.000
_cell.length_b   1.000
_cell.length_c   1.000
_cell.angle_alpha   90.00
_cell.angle_beta   90.00
_cell.angle_gamma   90.00
#
_symmetry.space_group_name_H-M   'P 1'
#
loop_
_entity.id
_entity.type
_entity.pdbx_description
1 polymer ?
#
loop_
_entity_poly.entity_id
_entity_poly.type
_entity_poly.pdbx_seq_one_letter_code
_entity_poly.pdbx_strand_id
1 'polypeptide(L)'
;MLTANGRVLVAFAALAAISGFVLGYPALIAIGFAFVLVLVVAAIWVTRRPRVDATRVVRPERVTIGGIAVSEMRIQNRSRRRTAGGTALESFGERRIPVSLPVLEPGSAETVLQPLPTGRRGVFQVGPLLVSRSDPFGLVRIGQQQRDLATLFVHPRVVELHPFPSGLHRDLDGPDLGDAPEGGITFQNLREYVEGDDLRLVHWRSFARTGTMMVRHNVDSHQPRSLIVLDTRHSVHDEGSFEEAVEAAASIMIASMLRRFPFRLETTCGTTTISDTLSRAGALDKLAALNVSTTGSIERTVRRIARGQGGASLAVVTGRCSSRDLAFLSPLRVRFDATTIACFGRQTTGEIHLSAGAVLINAQHTAEFARAWNRRAR
;
A
#
# COMPACT_ATOMS: atom_id res chain seq x y z
N MET A 1 7.66 32.98 16.79
CA MET A 1 6.93 33.74 15.75
C MET A 1 5.89 34.61 16.45
N LEU A 2 5.75 35.89 16.07
CA LEU A 2 4.65 36.72 16.56
C LEU A 2 3.34 36.27 15.91
N THR A 3 2.27 36.23 16.70
CA THR A 3 0.91 35.97 16.21
C THR A 3 0.32 37.23 15.57
N ALA A 4 -0.90 37.14 15.03
CA ALA A 4 -1.63 38.32 14.57
C ALA A 4 -1.79 39.36 15.69
N ASN A 5 -2.19 38.91 16.89
CA ASN A 5 -2.35 39.76 18.07
C ASN A 5 -1.02 40.39 18.50
N GLY A 6 0.08 39.62 18.45
CA GLY A 6 1.42 40.16 18.73
C GLY A 6 1.81 41.29 17.78
N ARG A 7 1.53 41.15 16.48
CA ARG A 7 1.81 42.21 15.48
C ARG A 7 0.95 43.46 15.71
N VAL A 8 -0.32 43.29 16.04
CA VAL A 8 -1.23 44.40 16.35
C VAL A 8 -0.76 45.14 17.60
N LEU A 9 -0.35 44.41 18.65
CA LEU A 9 0.16 45.02 19.87
C LEU A 9 1.46 45.80 19.64
N VAL A 10 2.36 45.30 18.79
CA VAL A 10 3.56 46.04 18.36
C VAL A 10 3.19 47.35 17.66
N ALA A 11 2.19 47.33 16.76
CA ALA A 11 1.73 48.53 16.07
C ALA A 11 1.13 49.56 17.04
N PHE A 12 0.29 49.12 18.00
CA PHE A 12 -0.25 50.00 19.04
C PHE A 12 0.84 50.56 19.98
N ALA A 13 1.83 49.74 20.33
CA ALA A 13 2.97 50.18 21.14
C ALA A 13 3.76 51.30 20.43
N ALA A 14 4.03 51.13 19.13
CA ALA A 14 4.72 52.13 18.32
C ALA A 14 3.87 53.40 18.16
N LEU A 15 2.57 53.27 17.86
CA LEU A 15 1.67 54.41 17.70
C LEU A 15 1.53 55.23 18.99
N ALA A 16 1.37 54.56 20.14
CA ALA A 16 1.28 55.22 21.45
C ALA A 16 2.59 55.94 21.80
N ALA A 17 3.75 55.31 21.55
CA ALA A 17 5.05 55.93 21.82
C ALA A 17 5.31 57.16 20.93
N ILE A 18 5.02 57.07 19.62
CA ILE A 18 5.23 58.16 18.66
C ILE A 18 4.27 59.32 18.95
N SER A 19 2.97 59.03 19.11
CA SER A 19 1.98 60.07 19.41
C SER A 19 2.26 60.75 20.75
N GLY A 20 2.64 60.00 21.79
CA GLY A 20 3.05 60.55 23.08
C GLY A 20 4.27 61.46 22.98
N PHE A 21 5.26 61.11 22.15
CA PHE A 21 6.43 61.94 21.89
C PHE A 21 6.09 63.23 21.12
N VAL A 22 5.28 63.13 20.06
CA VAL A 22 4.87 64.27 19.22
C VAL A 22 3.95 65.25 19.97
N LEU A 23 3.02 64.73 20.76
CA LEU A 23 2.04 65.53 21.50
C LEU A 23 2.55 65.97 22.88
N GLY A 24 3.70 65.47 23.33
CA GLY A 24 4.29 65.79 24.64
C GLY A 24 3.55 65.19 25.84
N TYR A 25 2.72 64.15 25.64
CA TYR A 25 2.00 63.48 26.72
C TYR A 25 2.80 62.27 27.25
N PRO A 26 3.45 62.37 28.43
CA PRO A 26 4.26 61.28 28.97
C PRO A 26 3.44 60.03 29.28
N ALA A 27 2.13 60.17 29.54
CA ALA A 27 1.22 59.05 29.77
C ALA A 27 1.13 58.10 28.55
N LEU A 28 1.09 58.63 27.32
CA LEU A 28 1.03 57.81 26.11
C LEU A 28 2.34 57.04 25.86
N ILE A 29 3.47 57.67 26.18
CA ILE A 29 4.79 57.04 26.13
C ILE A 29 4.85 55.87 27.12
N ALA A 30 4.36 56.06 28.35
CA ALA A 30 4.31 55.01 29.36
C ALA A 30 3.45 53.80 28.93
N ILE A 31 2.31 54.04 28.26
CA ILE A 31 1.47 52.97 27.69
C ILE A 31 2.24 52.19 26.61
N GLY A 32 2.96 52.88 25.73
CA GLY A 32 3.82 52.24 24.73
C GLY A 32 4.85 51.30 25.36
N PHE A 33 5.55 51.76 26.41
CA PHE A 33 6.50 50.92 27.16
C PHE A 33 5.82 49.75 27.88
N ALA A 34 4.61 49.93 28.42
CA ALA A 34 3.85 48.85 29.05
C ALA A 34 3.55 47.72 28.05
N PHE A 35 3.15 48.05 26.81
CA PHE A 35 2.92 47.04 25.77
C PHE A 35 4.21 46.32 25.35
N VAL A 36 5.34 47.03 25.27
CA VAL A 36 6.65 46.40 25.04
C VAL A 36 7.01 45.45 26.18
N LEU A 37 6.77 45.84 27.43
CA LEU A 37 7.02 44.99 28.60
C LEU A 37 6.19 43.70 28.53
N VAL A 38 4.90 43.78 28.15
CA VAL A 38 4.05 42.59 27.95
C VAL A 38 4.61 41.66 26.87
N LEU A 39 5.10 42.20 25.75
CA LEU A 39 5.74 41.40 24.69
C LEU A 39 7.02 40.72 25.17
N VAL A 40 7.85 41.40 25.97
CA VAL A 40 9.07 40.84 26.55
C VAL A 40 8.73 39.71 27.52
N VAL A 41 7.74 39.90 28.40
CA VAL A 41 7.26 38.86 29.33
C VAL A 41 6.72 37.65 28.55
N ALA A 42 5.93 37.87 27.50
CA ALA A 42 5.44 36.81 26.62
C ALA A 42 6.59 36.05 25.94
N ALA A 43 7.61 36.74 25.44
CA ALA A 43 8.79 36.12 24.83
C ALA A 43 9.62 35.29 25.84
N ILE A 44 9.83 35.81 27.06
CA ILE A 44 10.51 35.09 28.15
C ILE A 44 9.71 33.84 28.56
N TRP A 45 8.38 33.93 28.59
CA TRP A 45 7.51 32.82 28.93
C TRP A 45 7.65 31.64 27.97
N VAL A 46 7.65 31.92 26.66
CA VAL A 46 7.74 30.87 25.64
C VAL A 46 9.17 30.33 25.48
N THR A 47 10.20 31.13 25.80
CA THR A 47 11.62 30.69 25.76
C THR A 47 12.04 29.85 26.97
N ARG A 48 11.38 29.98 28.14
CA ARG A 48 11.58 29.07 29.28
C ARG A 48 10.89 27.73 29.04
N ARG A 49 11.61 26.83 28.36
CA ARG A 49 11.14 25.52 27.85
C ARG A 49 11.37 24.38 28.86
N PRO A 50 10.34 23.57 29.17
CA PRO A 50 10.56 22.18 29.55
C PRO A 50 11.09 21.42 28.32
N ARG A 51 12.23 20.74 28.43
CA ARG A 51 12.68 19.77 27.43
C ARG A 51 11.76 18.56 27.49
N VAL A 52 10.88 18.42 26.50
CA VAL A 52 10.01 17.25 26.34
C VAL A 52 10.60 16.39 25.25
N ASP A 53 10.83 15.13 25.57
CA ASP A 53 11.23 14.10 24.61
C ASP A 53 10.01 13.24 24.32
N ALA A 54 9.78 12.93 23.05
CA ALA A 54 8.67 12.08 22.64
C ALA A 54 9.20 11.00 21.71
N THR A 55 8.92 9.76 22.08
CA THR A 55 9.21 8.56 21.29
C THR A 55 7.91 7.90 20.91
N ARG A 56 7.84 7.37 19.70
CA ARG A 56 6.62 6.86 19.08
C ARG A 56 6.81 5.45 18.59
N VAL A 57 5.78 4.65 18.79
CA VAL A 57 5.63 3.35 18.15
C VAL A 57 4.20 3.23 17.63
N VAL A 58 4.02 2.75 16.41
CA VAL A 58 2.69 2.46 15.86
C VAL A 58 2.42 0.98 16.03
N ARG A 59 1.30 0.64 16.67
CA ARG A 59 0.90 -0.75 16.92
C ARG A 59 -0.54 -1.01 16.45
N PRO A 60 -0.78 -2.06 15.63
CA PRO A 60 0.21 -2.78 14.83
C PRO A 60 0.75 -1.91 13.66
N GLU A 61 1.91 -2.26 13.11
CA GLU A 61 2.49 -1.59 11.92
C GLU A 61 1.71 -1.89 10.63
N ARG A 62 0.94 -2.99 10.63
CA ARG A 62 0.16 -3.47 9.47
C ARG A 62 -1.25 -3.81 9.92
N VAL A 63 -2.22 -3.33 9.16
CA VAL A 63 -3.65 -3.40 9.49
C VAL A 63 -4.42 -3.46 8.18
N THR A 64 -5.52 -4.20 8.13
CA THR A 64 -6.44 -4.15 6.99
C THR A 64 -7.35 -2.92 7.09
N ILE A 65 -7.88 -2.40 5.97
CA ILE A 65 -8.86 -1.29 5.98
C ILE A 65 -9.91 -1.48 7.09
N GLY A 66 -10.10 -0.43 7.90
CA GLY A 66 -11.04 -0.40 9.02
C GLY A 66 -10.55 -1.09 10.30
N GLY A 67 -9.39 -1.75 10.27
CA GLY A 67 -8.80 -2.32 11.47
C GLY A 67 -8.26 -1.25 12.43
N ILE A 68 -8.08 -1.62 13.69
CA ILE A 68 -7.66 -0.69 14.75
C ILE A 68 -6.14 -0.57 14.73
N ALA A 69 -5.63 0.65 14.59
CA ALA A 69 -4.23 0.98 14.79
C ALA A 69 -4.09 2.22 15.67
N VAL A 70 -3.11 2.20 16.55
CA VAL A 70 -2.84 3.28 17.50
C VAL A 70 -1.38 3.73 17.39
N SER A 71 -1.19 5.04 17.45
CA SER A 71 0.11 5.67 17.70
C SER A 71 0.31 5.74 19.21
N GLU A 72 1.22 4.93 19.72
CA GLU A 72 1.65 4.93 21.12
C GLU A 72 2.82 5.91 21.26
N MET A 73 2.57 7.04 21.93
CA MET A 73 3.57 8.08 22.17
C MET A 73 3.95 8.11 23.63
N ARG A 74 5.19 7.74 23.94
CA ARG A 74 5.77 7.93 25.27
C ARG A 74 6.40 9.31 25.34
N ILE A 75 5.81 10.17 26.17
CA ILE A 75 6.22 11.56 26.35
C ILE A 75 6.91 11.67 27.70
N GLN A 76 8.16 12.16 27.71
CA GLN A 76 8.96 12.33 28.92
C GLN A 76 9.35 13.79 29.12
N ASN A 77 9.10 14.31 30.31
CA ASN A 77 9.59 15.61 30.73
C ASN A 77 11.03 15.48 31.26
N ARG A 78 12.02 15.82 30.44
CA ARG A 78 13.45 15.81 30.80
C ARG A 78 13.93 17.11 31.43
N SER A 79 13.01 17.95 31.91
CA SER A 79 13.32 19.25 32.49
C SER A 79 13.13 19.27 34.00
N ARG A 80 13.62 20.34 34.64
CA ARG A 80 13.44 20.60 36.07
C ARG A 80 12.11 21.31 36.41
N ARG A 81 11.21 21.49 35.44
CA ARG A 81 9.94 22.21 35.61
C ARG A 81 8.77 21.39 35.09
N ARG A 82 7.60 21.55 35.70
CA ARG A 82 6.33 20.96 35.25
C ARG A 82 5.96 21.46 33.83
N THR A 83 5.41 20.60 32.99
CA THR A 83 4.83 21.01 31.70
C THR A 83 3.44 21.61 31.90
N ALA A 84 2.97 22.46 30.99
CA ALA A 84 1.62 23.05 31.10
C ALA A 84 0.53 22.18 30.45
N GLY A 85 0.88 20.99 29.94
CA GLY A 85 0.03 20.25 29.00
C GLY A 85 -0.24 21.05 27.73
N GLY A 86 -1.15 20.58 26.88
CA GLY A 86 -1.61 21.33 25.72
C GLY A 86 -2.06 20.42 24.57
N THR A 87 -2.09 20.96 23.36
CA THR A 87 -2.45 20.21 22.16
C THR A 87 -1.28 20.23 21.19
N ALA A 88 -0.83 19.04 20.78
CA ALA A 88 0.09 18.84 19.67
C ALA A 88 -0.68 18.41 18.42
N LEU A 89 -0.04 18.52 17.26
CA LEU A 89 -0.56 18.00 16.00
C LEU A 89 0.35 16.88 15.52
N GLU A 90 -0.19 15.68 15.40
CA GLU A 90 0.46 14.53 14.80
C GLU A 90 0.15 14.49 13.30
N SER A 91 1.18 14.48 12.46
CA SER A 91 0.99 14.27 11.02
C SER A 91 0.64 12.81 10.71
N PHE A 92 -0.31 12.60 9.81
CA PHE A 92 -0.71 11.30 9.28
C PHE A 92 -0.95 11.42 7.78
N GLY A 93 0.07 11.08 6.97
CA GLY A 93 0.07 11.44 5.55
C GLY A 93 -0.12 12.95 5.36
N GLU A 94 -1.17 13.35 4.65
CA GLU A 94 -1.53 14.76 4.44
C GLU A 94 -2.38 15.37 5.58
N ARG A 95 -2.89 14.54 6.49
CA ARG A 95 -3.76 14.97 7.59
C ARG A 95 -2.95 15.33 8.83
N ARG A 96 -3.56 16.16 9.69
CA ARG A 96 -3.03 16.48 11.02
C ARG A 96 -4.06 16.12 12.07
N ILE A 97 -3.68 15.29 13.02
CA ILE A 97 -4.52 14.78 14.09
C ILE A 97 -4.16 15.50 15.39
N PRO A 98 -5.10 16.16 16.08
CA PRO A 98 -4.83 16.78 17.36
C PRO A 98 -4.60 15.71 18.43
N VAL A 99 -3.53 15.88 19.21
CA VAL A 99 -3.12 15.01 20.30
C VAL A 99 -3.07 15.83 21.58
N SER A 100 -3.80 15.37 22.61
CA SER A 100 -3.76 16.00 23.93
C SER A 100 -2.48 15.59 24.65
N LEU A 101 -1.66 16.58 25.01
CA LEU A 101 -0.46 16.40 25.81
C LEU A 101 -0.81 16.55 27.30
N PRO A 102 -0.44 15.56 28.14
CA PRO A 102 -0.68 15.64 29.57
C PRO A 102 0.25 16.66 30.24
N VAL A 103 -0.13 17.02 31.46
CA VAL A 103 0.73 17.77 32.36
C VAL A 103 1.69 16.79 33.04
N LEU A 104 2.98 17.00 32.86
CA LEU A 104 4.05 16.13 33.36
C LEU A 104 4.90 16.85 34.39
N GLU A 105 5.11 16.19 35.52
CA GLU A 105 6.07 16.62 36.54
C GLU A 105 7.52 16.48 36.04
N PRO A 106 8.49 17.16 36.66
CA PRO A 106 9.90 16.99 36.33
C PRO A 106 10.33 15.51 36.37
N GLY A 107 10.91 15.01 35.28
CA GLY A 107 11.39 13.62 35.17
C GLY A 107 10.32 12.57 34.89
N SER A 108 9.02 12.91 34.95
CA SER A 108 7.95 11.95 34.70
C SER A 108 7.79 11.64 33.22
N ALA A 109 7.23 10.46 32.93
CA ALA A 109 6.87 10.03 31.58
C ALA A 109 5.45 9.45 31.59
N GLU A 110 4.72 9.71 30.52
CA GLU A 110 3.36 9.20 30.32
C GLU A 110 3.18 8.73 28.89
N THR A 111 2.36 7.70 28.71
CA THR A 111 2.03 7.15 27.40
C THR A 111 0.68 7.66 26.94
N VAL A 112 0.66 8.30 25.77
CA VAL A 112 -0.57 8.78 25.11
C VAL A 112 -0.86 7.86 23.93
N LEU A 113 -2.10 7.35 23.87
CA LEU A 113 -2.57 6.51 22.78
C LEU A 113 -3.47 7.33 21.85
N GLN A 114 -3.07 7.43 20.59
CA GLN A 114 -3.83 8.15 19.57
C GLN A 114 -4.32 7.19 18.48
N PRO A 115 -5.64 6.97 18.33
CA PRO A 115 -6.19 6.18 17.23
C PRO A 115 -5.86 6.79 15.87
N LEU A 116 -5.47 5.94 14.91
CA LEU A 116 -5.11 6.35 13.56
C LEU A 116 -6.25 6.04 12.57
N PRO A 117 -6.52 6.92 11.59
CA PRO A 117 -7.58 6.71 10.63
C PRO A 117 -7.17 5.69 9.56
N THR A 118 -7.72 4.48 9.64
CA THR A 118 -7.43 3.33 8.75
C THR A 118 -8.52 3.06 7.72
N GLY A 119 -9.39 4.05 7.45
CA GLY A 119 -10.55 3.91 6.55
C GLY A 119 -10.22 3.83 5.06
N ARG A 120 -8.96 4.01 4.66
CA ARG A 120 -8.49 3.88 3.27
C ARG A 120 -7.17 3.13 3.23
N ARG A 121 -6.99 2.26 2.22
CA ARG A 121 -5.71 1.57 1.99
C ARG A 121 -4.64 2.58 1.59
N GLY A 122 -3.42 2.30 2.01
CA GLY A 122 -2.29 3.20 1.80
C GLY A 122 -1.09 2.85 2.66
N VAL A 123 0.04 3.46 2.34
CA VAL A 123 1.21 3.51 3.23
C VAL A 123 1.28 4.91 3.81
N PHE A 124 1.09 5.03 5.12
CA PHE A 124 1.00 6.32 5.81
C PHE A 124 2.22 6.54 6.68
N GLN A 125 2.88 7.68 6.51
CA GLN A 125 3.85 8.17 7.47
C GLN A 125 3.12 8.80 8.66
N VAL A 126 3.42 8.31 9.85
CA VAL A 126 2.87 8.74 11.14
C VAL A 126 3.95 9.54 11.84
N GLY A 127 3.70 10.83 11.96
CA GLY A 127 4.66 11.82 12.41
C GLY A 127 5.05 12.75 11.28
N PRO A 128 5.75 13.84 11.60
CA PRO A 128 6.31 14.20 12.90
C PRO A 128 5.27 14.77 13.88
N LEU A 129 5.63 14.87 15.18
CA LEU A 129 4.80 15.56 16.18
C LEU A 129 5.13 17.06 16.18
N LEU A 130 4.14 17.88 15.88
CA LEU A 130 4.22 19.34 15.93
C LEU A 130 3.65 19.82 17.26
N VAL A 131 4.54 20.15 18.19
CA VAL A 131 4.17 20.74 19.48
C VAL A 131 4.22 22.25 19.33
N SER A 132 3.08 22.93 19.54
CA SER A 132 3.03 24.39 19.52
C SER A 132 2.64 24.93 20.90
N ARG A 133 3.35 25.94 21.36
CA ARG A 133 3.06 26.65 22.62
C ARG A 133 2.88 28.12 22.33
N SER A 134 1.84 28.70 22.90
CA SER A 134 1.60 30.15 22.90
C SER A 134 1.73 30.67 24.33
N ASP A 135 2.08 31.94 24.49
CA ASP A 135 1.99 32.62 25.79
C ASP A 135 0.51 32.84 26.21
N PRO A 136 0.23 33.16 27.48
CA PRO A 136 -1.14 33.36 27.97
C PRO A 136 -1.90 34.50 27.28
N PHE A 137 -1.20 35.50 26.73
CA PHE A 137 -1.79 36.61 25.99
C PHE A 137 -1.89 36.31 24.48
N GLY A 138 -1.37 35.16 24.03
CA GLY A 138 -1.42 34.72 22.64
C GLY A 138 -0.65 35.62 21.66
N LEU A 139 0.38 36.33 22.12
CA LEU A 139 1.19 37.28 21.35
C LEU A 139 2.36 36.62 20.61
N VAL A 140 2.93 35.57 21.19
CA VAL A 140 4.11 34.85 20.74
C VAL A 140 3.83 33.35 20.74
N ARG A 141 4.10 32.70 19.61
CA ARG A 141 4.01 31.25 19.46
C ARG A 141 5.36 30.67 19.05
N ILE A 142 5.76 29.57 19.67
CA ILE A 142 6.90 28.76 19.23
C ILE A 142 6.39 27.34 18.96
N GLY A 143 6.73 26.83 17.77
CA GLY A 143 6.51 25.45 17.39
C GLY A 143 7.81 24.67 17.41
N GLN A 144 7.77 23.42 17.86
CA GLN A 144 8.85 22.45 17.74
C GLN A 144 8.32 21.21 17.05
N GLN A 145 9.13 20.66 16.15
CA GLN A 145 8.83 19.44 15.42
C GLN A 145 9.71 18.32 15.93
N GLN A 146 9.10 17.29 16.51
CA GLN A 146 9.78 16.05 16.86
C GLN A 146 9.80 15.15 15.63
N ARG A 147 10.99 14.88 15.09
CA ARG A 147 11.17 14.18 13.80
C ARG A 147 11.06 12.65 13.88
N ASP A 148 10.45 12.13 14.93
CA ASP A 148 10.22 10.69 15.04
C ASP A 148 9.10 10.27 14.08
N LEU A 149 9.42 9.34 13.18
CA LEU A 149 8.54 8.90 12.08
C LEU A 149 8.34 7.38 12.19
N ALA A 150 7.10 6.96 12.09
CA ALA A 150 6.72 5.57 11.98
C ALA A 150 5.90 5.35 10.70
N THR A 151 5.92 4.13 10.16
CA THR A 151 5.16 3.80 8.94
C THR A 151 4.01 2.85 9.30
N LEU A 152 2.81 3.17 8.85
CA LEU A 152 1.63 2.33 8.95
C LEU A 152 1.22 1.83 7.56
N PHE A 153 1.13 0.51 7.39
CA PHE A 153 0.59 -0.10 6.18
C PHE A 153 -0.87 -0.46 6.40
N VAL A 154 -1.76 0.16 5.63
CA VAL A 154 -3.18 -0.20 5.60
C VAL A 154 -3.42 -1.04 4.35
N HIS A 155 -3.56 -2.35 4.54
CA HIS A 155 -3.75 -3.35 3.49
C HIS A 155 -5.18 -3.36 2.94
N PRO A 156 -5.38 -3.70 1.65
CA PRO A 156 -6.72 -3.92 1.11
C PRO A 156 -7.42 -5.08 1.82
N ARG A 157 -8.76 -5.09 1.84
CA ARG A 157 -9.51 -6.26 2.30
C ARG A 157 -9.27 -7.44 1.36
N VAL A 158 -9.21 -8.63 1.93
CA VAL A 158 -9.03 -9.89 1.22
C VAL A 158 -10.26 -10.73 1.47
N VAL A 159 -10.96 -11.10 0.41
CA VAL A 159 -12.09 -12.03 0.47
C VAL A 159 -11.63 -13.42 0.05
N GLU A 160 -12.32 -14.44 0.54
CA GLU A 160 -11.98 -15.82 0.22
C GLU A 160 -12.36 -16.16 -1.23
N LEU A 161 -11.37 -16.58 -2.00
CA LEU A 161 -11.54 -17.08 -3.36
C LEU A 161 -11.07 -18.51 -3.46
N HIS A 162 -11.78 -19.31 -4.26
CA HIS A 162 -11.28 -20.58 -4.75
C HIS A 162 -10.08 -20.37 -5.68
N PRO A 163 -9.23 -21.40 -5.86
CA PRO A 163 -8.08 -21.30 -6.75
C PRO A 163 -8.50 -20.92 -8.18
N PHE A 164 -7.52 -20.50 -8.98
CA PHE A 164 -7.77 -20.18 -10.39
C PHE A 164 -8.61 -21.28 -11.05
N PRO A 165 -9.67 -20.92 -11.80
CA PRO A 165 -10.39 -21.86 -12.62
C PRO A 165 -9.52 -22.23 -13.83
N SER A 166 -8.43 -22.97 -13.63
CA SER A 166 -7.69 -23.62 -14.71
C SER A 166 -8.49 -24.85 -15.10
N GLY A 167 -8.90 -24.95 -16.37
CA GLY A 167 -9.70 -26.06 -16.90
C GLY A 167 -9.03 -27.44 -16.86
N LEU A 168 -7.88 -27.58 -16.20
CA LEU A 168 -7.27 -28.86 -15.87
C LEU A 168 -6.83 -28.83 -14.41
N HIS A 169 -7.62 -29.48 -13.55
CA HIS A 169 -7.12 -30.06 -12.31
C HIS A 169 -6.22 -31.24 -12.72
N ARG A 170 -4.95 -30.98 -13.01
CA ARG A 170 -3.97 -32.05 -12.92
C ARG A 170 -3.55 -32.07 -11.46
N ASP A 171 -4.14 -33.01 -10.72
CA ASP A 171 -3.80 -33.27 -9.34
C ASP A 171 -2.29 -33.22 -9.17
N LEU A 172 -1.83 -32.30 -8.30
CA LEU A 172 -0.43 -32.22 -7.90
C LEU A 172 -0.10 -33.27 -6.81
N ASP A 173 -1.08 -34.05 -6.39
CA ASP A 173 -0.97 -35.13 -5.41
C ASP A 173 -1.69 -36.38 -5.94
N GLY A 174 -1.04 -37.14 -6.82
CA GLY A 174 -1.51 -38.46 -7.29
C GLY A 174 -0.31 -39.34 -7.63
N PRO A 175 -0.28 -40.61 -7.19
CA PRO A 175 0.94 -41.40 -7.16
C PRO A 175 1.40 -41.78 -8.57
N ASP A 176 2.71 -42.00 -8.71
CA ASP A 176 3.33 -42.75 -9.80
C ASP A 176 2.52 -44.02 -10.08
N LEU A 177 1.60 -43.95 -11.04
CA LEU A 177 0.98 -45.10 -11.66
C LEU A 177 1.07 -44.84 -13.15
N GLY A 178 2.09 -45.45 -13.73
CA GLY A 178 2.26 -45.54 -15.16
C GLY A 178 1.06 -46.26 -15.75
N ASP A 179 0.12 -45.49 -16.30
CA ASP A 179 -0.67 -45.87 -17.46
C ASP A 179 -1.37 -44.62 -18.00
N ALA A 180 -0.60 -43.81 -18.74
CA ALA A 180 -1.20 -42.83 -19.63
C ALA A 180 -1.29 -43.47 -21.03
N PRO A 181 -2.49 -43.57 -21.63
CA PRO A 181 -2.63 -44.00 -23.01
C PRO A 181 -1.79 -43.10 -23.92
N GLU A 182 -1.13 -43.71 -24.89
CA GLU A 182 -0.28 -43.05 -25.88
C GLU A 182 -0.91 -41.75 -26.41
N GLY A 183 -0.33 -40.59 -26.06
CA GLY A 183 -0.78 -39.31 -26.61
C GLY A 183 -0.51 -38.03 -25.80
N GLY A 184 0.02 -38.11 -24.58
CA GLY A 184 0.33 -36.92 -23.76
C GLY A 184 1.83 -36.68 -23.66
N ILE A 185 2.37 -35.80 -24.51
CA ILE A 185 3.81 -35.55 -24.57
C ILE A 185 4.30 -34.80 -23.32
N THR A 186 4.74 -35.54 -22.31
CA THR A 186 5.75 -35.05 -21.36
C THR A 186 7.09 -35.20 -22.08
N PHE A 187 7.59 -34.12 -22.70
CA PHE A 187 8.89 -34.16 -23.38
C PHE A 187 10.01 -34.34 -22.34
N GLN A 188 10.43 -35.58 -22.10
CA GLN A 188 11.72 -35.88 -21.48
C GLN A 188 12.79 -35.62 -22.54
N ASN A 189 13.48 -34.48 -22.47
CA ASN A 189 14.60 -34.23 -23.37
C ASN A 189 15.81 -35.04 -22.86
N LEU A 190 16.07 -36.17 -23.51
CA LEU A 190 17.28 -36.96 -23.27
C LEU A 190 18.41 -36.30 -24.05
N ARG A 191 19.44 -35.83 -23.34
CA ARG A 191 20.67 -35.34 -23.98
C ARG A 191 21.80 -36.31 -23.74
N GLU A 192 22.77 -36.30 -24.63
CA GLU A 192 24.01 -37.04 -24.43
C GLU A 192 24.75 -36.51 -23.20
N TYR A 193 25.30 -37.44 -22.43
CA TYR A 193 26.11 -37.18 -21.25
C TYR A 193 27.34 -36.38 -21.65
N VAL A 194 27.63 -35.32 -20.89
CA VAL A 194 28.89 -34.59 -20.97
C VAL A 194 29.64 -34.79 -19.67
N GLU A 195 30.97 -34.88 -19.75
CA GLU A 195 31.82 -35.00 -18.56
C GLU A 195 31.53 -33.86 -17.58
N GLY A 196 31.13 -34.23 -16.35
CA GLY A 196 30.68 -33.31 -15.30
C GLY A 196 29.20 -33.41 -14.94
N ASP A 197 28.41 -34.14 -15.72
CA ASP A 197 27.01 -34.42 -15.39
C ASP A 197 26.86 -35.42 -14.24
N ASP A 198 25.83 -35.25 -13.40
CA ASP A 198 25.54 -36.17 -12.30
C ASP A 198 25.11 -37.55 -12.84
N LEU A 199 25.91 -38.58 -12.55
CA LEU A 199 25.68 -39.98 -12.95
C LEU A 199 24.35 -40.54 -12.41
N ARG A 200 23.78 -39.95 -11.36
CA ARG A 200 22.46 -40.34 -10.82
C ARG A 200 21.31 -40.01 -11.77
N LEU A 201 21.52 -39.06 -12.68
CA LEU A 201 20.54 -38.62 -13.66
C LEU A 201 20.63 -39.42 -14.97
N VAL A 202 21.55 -40.40 -15.07
CA VAL A 202 21.72 -41.25 -16.25
C VAL A 202 20.51 -42.18 -16.43
N HIS A 203 19.98 -42.20 -17.65
CA HIS A 203 18.91 -43.11 -18.03
C HIS A 203 19.47 -44.49 -18.41
N TRP A 204 19.75 -45.32 -17.40
CA TRP A 204 20.40 -46.64 -17.57
C TRP A 204 19.70 -47.56 -18.60
N ARG A 205 18.37 -47.52 -18.68
CA ARG A 205 17.62 -48.33 -19.66
C ARG A 205 17.84 -47.90 -21.11
N SER A 206 18.13 -46.61 -21.35
CA SER A 206 18.45 -46.12 -22.70
C SER A 206 19.90 -46.47 -23.03
N PHE A 207 20.80 -46.27 -22.08
CA PHE A 207 22.21 -46.67 -22.19
C PHE A 207 22.37 -48.16 -22.56
N ALA A 208 21.62 -49.04 -21.89
CA ALA A 208 21.64 -50.48 -22.18
C ALA A 208 21.19 -50.84 -23.61
N ARG A 209 20.42 -49.98 -24.28
CA ARG A 209 19.89 -50.24 -25.63
C ARG A 209 20.69 -49.56 -26.74
N THR A 210 21.25 -48.38 -26.50
CA THR A 210 21.93 -47.58 -27.53
C THR A 210 23.44 -47.50 -27.36
N GLY A 211 23.99 -47.90 -26.21
CA GLY A 211 25.42 -47.80 -25.89
C GLY A 211 25.89 -46.36 -25.59
N THR A 212 25.03 -45.36 -25.76
CA THR A 212 25.30 -43.95 -25.50
C THR A 212 24.72 -43.54 -24.15
N MET A 213 25.53 -42.90 -23.29
CA MET A 213 25.05 -42.41 -22.00
C MET A 213 24.16 -41.20 -22.22
N MET A 214 22.89 -41.32 -21.86
CA MET A 214 21.90 -40.26 -21.97
C MET A 214 21.51 -39.80 -20.57
N VAL A 215 21.55 -38.50 -20.32
CA VAL A 215 21.17 -37.90 -19.04
C VAL A 215 19.73 -37.39 -19.14
N ARG A 216 18.94 -37.68 -18.11
CA ARG A 216 17.63 -37.07 -17.90
C ARG A 216 17.84 -35.59 -17.59
N HIS A 217 17.67 -34.74 -18.59
CA HIS A 217 17.57 -33.32 -18.34
C HIS A 217 16.14 -33.02 -17.89
N ASN A 218 15.94 -32.92 -16.57
CA ASN A 218 14.71 -32.33 -16.06
C ASN A 218 14.69 -30.86 -16.46
N VAL A 219 14.09 -30.55 -17.59
CA VAL A 219 13.53 -29.21 -17.77
C VAL A 219 12.40 -29.15 -16.76
N ASP A 220 12.57 -28.36 -15.70
CA ASP A 220 11.46 -27.94 -14.86
C ASP A 220 10.45 -27.22 -15.78
N SER A 221 9.55 -27.99 -16.37
CA SER A 221 8.37 -27.50 -17.09
C SER A 221 7.22 -27.25 -16.13
N HIS A 222 7.41 -27.54 -14.84
CA HIS A 222 6.50 -27.13 -13.80
C HIS A 222 6.68 -25.64 -13.58
N GLN A 223 5.75 -24.84 -14.10
CA GLN A 223 4.94 -23.99 -13.25
C GLN A 223 3.83 -23.35 -14.10
N PRO A 224 2.55 -23.62 -13.81
CA PRO A 224 1.47 -22.82 -14.36
C PRO A 224 1.64 -21.38 -13.87
N ARG A 225 2.13 -20.49 -14.74
CA ARG A 225 2.29 -19.06 -14.43
C ARG A 225 0.94 -18.38 -14.46
N SER A 226 0.28 -18.31 -13.31
CA SER A 226 -0.92 -17.50 -13.16
C SER A 226 -0.52 -16.02 -13.26
N LEU A 227 -1.02 -15.33 -14.27
CA LEU A 227 -0.75 -13.91 -14.45
C LEU A 227 -1.96 -13.10 -13.97
N ILE A 228 -1.73 -12.20 -13.03
CA ILE A 228 -2.71 -11.21 -12.57
C ILE A 228 -2.30 -9.87 -13.17
N VAL A 229 -3.18 -9.25 -13.94
CA VAL A 229 -2.97 -7.90 -14.47
C VAL A 229 -3.91 -6.96 -13.76
N LEU A 230 -3.37 -6.04 -12.97
CA LEU A 230 -4.15 -4.98 -12.35
C LEU A 230 -4.06 -3.71 -13.21
N ASP A 231 -5.19 -3.26 -13.74
CA ASP A 231 -5.29 -1.99 -14.43
C ASP A 231 -5.19 -0.86 -13.42
N THR A 232 -4.19 -0.01 -13.61
CA THR A 232 -3.90 1.14 -12.76
C THR A 232 -4.14 2.44 -13.51
N ARG A 233 -4.74 2.42 -14.71
CA ARG A 233 -5.02 3.63 -15.48
C ARG A 233 -6.10 4.45 -14.79
N HIS A 234 -5.84 5.73 -14.54
CA HIS A 234 -6.85 6.63 -13.98
C HIS A 234 -8.13 6.71 -14.84
N SER A 235 -8.02 6.59 -16.17
CA SER A 235 -9.15 6.76 -17.09
C SER A 235 -10.24 5.69 -16.99
N VAL A 236 -9.89 4.48 -16.52
CA VAL A 236 -10.84 3.36 -16.47
C VAL A 236 -11.57 3.28 -15.14
N HIS A 237 -11.02 3.86 -14.08
CA HIS A 237 -11.58 3.80 -12.72
C HIS A 237 -12.41 5.04 -12.40
N ASP A 238 -13.60 4.80 -11.88
CA ASP A 238 -14.50 5.72 -11.19
C ASP A 238 -14.17 5.81 -9.68
N GLU A 239 -14.89 6.64 -8.94
CA GLU A 239 -14.64 6.82 -7.50
C GLU A 239 -14.88 5.50 -6.75
N GLY A 240 -13.82 4.97 -6.14
CA GLY A 240 -13.88 3.73 -5.35
C GLY A 240 -13.69 2.43 -6.14
N SER A 241 -13.90 2.39 -7.45
CA SER A 241 -13.74 1.13 -8.21
C SER A 241 -12.30 0.63 -8.29
N PHE A 242 -11.32 1.54 -8.24
CA PHE A 242 -9.91 1.16 -8.10
C PHE A 242 -9.65 0.40 -6.79
N GLU A 243 -10.30 0.79 -5.70
CA GLU A 243 -10.13 0.13 -4.40
C GLU A 243 -10.68 -1.30 -4.46
N GLU A 244 -11.87 -1.48 -5.05
CA GLU A 244 -12.47 -2.80 -5.27
C GLU A 244 -11.60 -3.67 -6.20
N ALA A 245 -11.03 -3.08 -7.27
CA ALA A 245 -10.09 -3.76 -8.15
C ALA A 245 -8.81 -4.21 -7.41
N VAL A 246 -8.28 -3.39 -6.50
CA VAL A 246 -7.12 -3.77 -5.67
C VAL A 246 -7.49 -4.88 -4.68
N GLU A 247 -8.67 -4.82 -4.05
CA GLU A 247 -9.17 -5.87 -3.15
C GLU A 247 -9.37 -7.20 -3.89
N ALA A 248 -9.93 -7.18 -5.10
CA ALA A 248 -10.06 -8.35 -5.95
C ALA A 248 -8.69 -8.94 -6.34
N ALA A 249 -7.75 -8.10 -6.79
CA ALA A 249 -6.39 -8.54 -7.12
C ALA A 249 -5.65 -9.10 -5.90
N ALA A 250 -5.80 -8.48 -4.73
CA ALA A 250 -5.27 -9.00 -3.47
C ALA A 250 -5.87 -10.37 -3.14
N SER A 251 -7.16 -10.54 -3.35
CA SER A 251 -7.87 -11.80 -3.07
C SER A 251 -7.40 -12.93 -3.99
N ILE A 252 -7.26 -12.67 -5.29
CA ILE A 252 -6.73 -13.66 -6.26
C ILE A 252 -5.29 -14.05 -5.90
N MET A 253 -4.47 -13.05 -5.55
CA MET A 253 -3.09 -13.24 -5.15
C MET A 253 -2.97 -14.12 -3.90
N ILE A 254 -3.75 -13.81 -2.85
CA ILE A 254 -3.73 -14.57 -1.59
C ILE A 254 -4.26 -15.99 -1.80
N ALA A 255 -5.33 -16.17 -2.59
CA ALA A 255 -5.81 -17.51 -2.93
C ALA A 255 -4.75 -18.35 -3.65
N SER A 256 -3.98 -17.72 -4.54
CA SER A 256 -2.85 -18.37 -5.23
C SER A 256 -1.72 -18.75 -4.26
N MET A 257 -1.34 -17.84 -3.36
CA MET A 257 -0.34 -18.09 -2.32
C MET A 257 -0.73 -19.25 -1.39
N LEU A 258 -1.98 -19.29 -0.91
CA LEU A 258 -2.47 -20.32 0.01
C LEU A 258 -2.37 -21.72 -0.57
N ARG A 259 -2.48 -21.84 -1.90
CA ARG A 259 -2.41 -23.11 -2.64
C ARG A 259 -1.06 -23.35 -3.28
N ARG A 260 -0.07 -22.49 -2.99
CA ARG A 260 1.28 -22.53 -3.58
C ARG A 260 1.27 -22.52 -5.12
N PHE A 261 0.26 -21.89 -5.71
CA PHE A 261 0.24 -21.65 -7.14
C PHE A 261 1.14 -20.46 -7.46
N PRO A 262 2.19 -20.64 -8.30
CA PRO A 262 3.04 -19.55 -8.72
C PRO A 262 2.22 -18.52 -9.48
N PHE A 263 2.29 -17.27 -9.03
CA PHE A 263 1.63 -16.17 -9.69
C PHE A 263 2.58 -15.00 -9.87
N ARG A 264 2.27 -14.18 -10.86
CA ARG A 264 2.87 -12.87 -11.05
C ARG A 264 1.75 -11.85 -11.16
N LEU A 265 1.85 -10.75 -10.41
CA LEU A 265 1.00 -9.58 -10.60
C LEU A 265 1.78 -8.49 -11.33
N GLU A 266 1.22 -7.99 -12.42
CA GLU A 266 1.73 -6.86 -13.18
C GLU A 266 0.70 -5.73 -13.20
N THR A 267 1.19 -4.49 -13.12
CA THR A 267 0.35 -3.29 -13.25
C THR A 267 0.49 -2.65 -14.63
N THR A 268 -0.55 -1.98 -15.11
CA THR A 268 -0.51 -1.31 -16.44
C THR A 268 0.46 -0.12 -16.54
N CYS A 269 0.91 0.43 -15.40
CA CYS A 269 2.00 1.40 -15.36
C CYS A 269 3.38 0.72 -15.45
N GLY A 270 3.45 -0.60 -15.28
CA GLY A 270 4.65 -1.42 -15.49
C GLY A 270 5.75 -1.23 -14.46
N THR A 271 5.52 -0.43 -13.41
CA THR A 271 6.49 -0.12 -12.34
C THR A 271 6.47 -1.12 -11.20
N THR A 272 5.40 -1.91 -11.06
CA THR A 272 5.25 -2.86 -9.95
C THR A 272 5.00 -4.26 -10.47
N THR A 273 5.96 -5.15 -10.18
CA THR A 273 5.80 -6.59 -10.32
C THR A 273 5.82 -7.21 -8.92
N ILE A 274 4.81 -8.03 -8.63
CA ILE A 274 4.71 -8.83 -7.41
C ILE A 274 4.80 -10.30 -7.85
N SER A 275 5.63 -11.09 -7.18
CA SER A 275 5.75 -12.52 -7.43
C SER A 275 5.42 -13.29 -6.16
N ASP A 276 5.12 -14.56 -6.34
CA ASP A 276 5.03 -15.62 -5.33
C ASP A 276 6.21 -15.72 -4.35
N THR A 277 7.40 -15.20 -4.69
CA THR A 277 8.57 -15.17 -3.79
C THR A 277 8.42 -14.23 -2.60
N LEU A 278 7.46 -13.30 -2.63
CA LEU A 278 7.22 -12.40 -1.50
C LEU A 278 6.36 -13.06 -0.42
N SER A 279 6.64 -12.69 0.83
CA SER A 279 5.73 -13.05 1.92
C SER A 279 4.35 -12.42 1.71
N ARG A 280 3.32 -13.03 2.31
CA ARG A 280 1.94 -12.49 2.30
C ARG A 280 1.90 -11.01 2.69
N ALA A 281 2.60 -10.64 3.76
CA ALA A 281 2.67 -9.25 4.21
C ALA A 281 3.36 -8.35 3.19
N GLY A 282 4.51 -8.76 2.63
CA GLY A 282 5.25 -7.96 1.65
C GLY A 282 4.49 -7.76 0.34
N ALA A 283 3.69 -8.74 -0.08
CA ALA A 283 2.83 -8.62 -1.24
C ALA A 283 1.67 -7.62 -1.02
N LEU A 284 1.04 -7.67 0.17
CA LEU A 284 0.01 -6.70 0.57
C LEU A 284 0.58 -5.30 0.82
N ASP A 285 1.81 -5.18 1.33
CA ASP A 285 2.53 -3.90 1.47
C ASP A 285 2.69 -3.21 0.12
N LYS A 286 3.06 -3.97 -0.94
CA LYS A 286 3.15 -3.45 -2.31
C LYS A 286 1.79 -2.99 -2.84
N LEU A 287 0.73 -3.78 -2.64
CA LEU A 287 -0.63 -3.38 -3.05
C LEU A 287 -1.16 -2.15 -2.28
N ALA A 288 -0.76 -2.00 -1.01
CA ALA A 288 -1.09 -0.83 -0.22
C ALA A 288 -0.44 0.46 -0.75
N ALA A 289 0.74 0.36 -1.37
CA ALA A 289 1.44 1.50 -1.96
C ALA A 289 0.96 1.87 -3.38
N LEU A 290 0.17 1.01 -4.04
CA LEU A 290 -0.30 1.27 -5.40
C LEU A 290 -1.30 2.42 -5.44
N ASN A 291 -1.20 3.28 -6.45
CA ASN A 291 -2.17 4.32 -6.76
C ASN A 291 -2.53 4.27 -8.25
N VAL A 292 -3.64 4.91 -8.61
CA VAL A 292 -3.96 5.17 -10.01
C VAL A 292 -2.86 5.99 -10.67
N SER A 293 -2.64 5.74 -11.96
CA SER A 293 -1.57 6.29 -12.77
C SER A 293 -2.15 6.89 -14.05
N THR A 294 -1.67 8.07 -14.42
CA THR A 294 -2.01 8.73 -15.69
C THR A 294 -1.18 8.24 -16.86
N THR A 295 -0.07 7.52 -16.61
CA THR A 295 0.89 7.07 -17.64
C THR A 295 0.73 5.60 -18.03
N GLY A 296 -0.23 4.89 -17.41
CA GLY A 296 -0.50 3.47 -17.67
C GLY A 296 -1.00 3.20 -19.09
N SER A 297 -0.63 2.04 -19.64
CA SER A 297 -1.09 1.59 -20.96
C SER A 297 -1.31 0.09 -20.99
N ILE A 298 -2.55 -0.31 -21.26
CA ILE A 298 -2.90 -1.72 -21.42
C ILE A 298 -2.18 -2.32 -22.63
N GLU A 299 -2.05 -1.57 -23.73
CA GLU A 299 -1.37 -2.04 -24.95
C GLU A 299 0.11 -2.36 -24.69
N ARG A 300 0.84 -1.49 -23.98
CA ARG A 300 2.24 -1.75 -23.60
C ARG A 300 2.36 -2.98 -22.70
N THR A 301 1.38 -3.19 -21.83
CA THR A 301 1.33 -4.34 -20.91
C THR A 301 1.07 -5.63 -21.69
N VAL A 302 0.05 -5.64 -22.56
CA VAL A 302 -0.26 -6.76 -23.46
C VAL A 302 0.93 -7.12 -24.33
N ARG A 303 1.59 -6.13 -24.97
CA ARG A 303 2.79 -6.38 -25.80
C ARG A 303 3.92 -7.01 -24.99
N ARG A 304 4.10 -6.62 -23.73
CA ARG A 304 5.10 -7.20 -22.83
C ARG A 304 4.76 -8.65 -22.47
N ILE A 305 3.51 -8.91 -22.10
CA ILE A 305 3.00 -10.26 -21.80
C ILE A 305 3.12 -11.16 -23.03
N ALA A 306 2.78 -10.64 -24.21
CA ALA A 306 2.87 -11.36 -25.48
C ALA A 306 4.32 -11.70 -25.88
N ARG A 307 5.33 -10.99 -25.36
CA ARG A 307 6.75 -11.35 -25.53
C ARG A 307 7.22 -12.42 -24.52
N GLY A 308 6.50 -12.59 -23.42
CA GLY A 308 6.79 -13.60 -22.41
C GLY A 308 6.36 -15.01 -22.82
N GLN A 309 6.46 -15.96 -21.90
CA GLN A 309 5.84 -17.28 -22.04
C GLN A 309 4.37 -17.22 -21.60
N GLY A 310 3.52 -18.06 -22.19
CA GLY A 310 2.13 -18.23 -21.73
C GLY A 310 2.06 -18.86 -20.34
N GLY A 311 0.85 -19.11 -19.85
CA GLY A 311 0.63 -19.72 -18.53
C GLY A 311 -0.73 -20.38 -18.44
N ALA A 312 -1.05 -21.01 -17.31
CA ALA A 312 -2.34 -21.70 -17.17
C ALA A 312 -3.53 -20.75 -17.02
N SER A 313 -3.33 -19.60 -16.37
CA SER A 313 -4.43 -18.66 -16.12
C SER A 313 -4.01 -17.20 -16.23
N LEU A 314 -4.92 -16.38 -16.76
CA LEU A 314 -4.83 -14.93 -16.82
C LEU A 314 -6.05 -14.33 -16.12
N ALA A 315 -5.83 -13.55 -15.06
CA ALA A 315 -6.85 -12.70 -14.46
C ALA A 315 -6.52 -11.23 -14.77
N VAL A 316 -7.37 -10.56 -15.52
CA VAL A 316 -7.27 -9.11 -15.74
C VAL A 316 -8.31 -8.43 -14.86
N VAL A 317 -7.85 -7.57 -13.95
CA VAL A 317 -8.70 -6.80 -13.05
C VAL A 317 -8.62 -5.34 -13.47
N THR A 318 -9.74 -4.77 -13.88
CA THR A 318 -9.82 -3.40 -14.39
C THR A 318 -11.09 -2.70 -13.91
N GLY A 319 -11.17 -1.40 -14.17
CA GLY A 319 -12.36 -0.61 -13.90
C GLY A 319 -13.42 -0.87 -14.98
N ARG A 320 -13.77 0.19 -15.72
CA ARG A 320 -14.61 0.12 -16.91
C ARG A 320 -13.91 -0.58 -18.06
N CYS A 321 -14.57 -1.57 -18.65
CA CYS A 321 -14.08 -2.31 -19.81
C CYS A 321 -14.68 -1.73 -21.09
N SER A 322 -13.83 -1.19 -21.99
CA SER A 322 -14.27 -0.79 -23.33
C SER A 322 -14.11 -1.93 -24.33
N SER A 323 -14.90 -1.93 -25.41
CA SER A 323 -14.73 -2.90 -26.52
C SER A 323 -13.32 -2.88 -27.10
N ARG A 324 -12.66 -1.71 -27.07
CA ARG A 324 -11.27 -1.53 -27.49
C ARG A 324 -10.29 -2.24 -26.56
N ASP A 325 -10.48 -2.14 -25.25
CA ASP A 325 -9.65 -2.87 -24.28
C ASP A 325 -9.81 -4.39 -24.42
N LEU A 326 -11.04 -4.86 -24.61
CA LEU A 326 -11.32 -6.29 -24.87
C LEU A 326 -10.65 -6.78 -26.16
N ALA A 327 -10.61 -5.96 -27.22
CA ALA A 327 -9.90 -6.27 -28.45
C ALA A 327 -8.39 -6.41 -28.23
N PHE A 328 -7.78 -5.55 -27.39
CA PHE A 328 -6.37 -5.67 -27.03
C PHE A 328 -6.06 -6.90 -26.17
N LEU A 329 -7.01 -7.38 -25.36
CA LEU A 329 -6.83 -8.58 -24.55
C LEU A 329 -7.07 -9.88 -25.34
N SER A 330 -7.77 -9.82 -26.48
CA SER A 330 -8.09 -10.97 -27.31
C SER A 330 -6.86 -11.84 -27.69
N PRO A 331 -5.73 -11.26 -28.13
CA PRO A 331 -4.53 -12.05 -28.48
C PRO A 331 -3.93 -12.84 -27.30
N LEU A 332 -4.16 -12.39 -26.06
CA LEU A 332 -3.64 -13.10 -24.88
C LEU A 332 -4.43 -14.39 -24.61
N ARG A 333 -5.68 -14.49 -25.07
CA ARG A 333 -6.55 -15.66 -24.82
C ARG A 333 -5.99 -16.97 -25.36
N VAL A 334 -5.30 -16.93 -26.49
CA VAL A 334 -4.69 -18.12 -27.11
C VAL A 334 -3.47 -18.62 -26.30
N ARG A 335 -2.95 -17.79 -25.39
CA ARG A 335 -1.73 -18.08 -24.62
C ARG A 335 -1.99 -18.57 -23.19
N PHE A 336 -3.25 -18.54 -22.75
CA PHE A 336 -3.65 -18.98 -21.42
C PHE A 336 -4.86 -19.91 -21.50
N ASP A 337 -4.81 -21.03 -20.79
CA ASP A 337 -5.89 -22.03 -20.81
C ASP A 337 -7.21 -21.46 -20.26
N ALA A 338 -7.12 -20.54 -19.30
CA ALA A 338 -8.25 -19.82 -18.75
C ALA A 338 -7.98 -18.32 -18.65
N THR A 339 -8.86 -17.50 -19.24
CA THR A 339 -8.83 -16.04 -19.10
C THR A 339 -10.07 -15.54 -18.36
N THR A 340 -9.88 -14.76 -17.31
CA THR A 340 -10.95 -14.09 -16.56
C THR A 340 -10.69 -12.59 -16.57
N ILE A 341 -11.70 -11.81 -16.95
CA ILE A 341 -11.65 -10.35 -16.96
C ILE A 341 -12.67 -9.86 -15.93
N ALA A 342 -12.19 -9.26 -14.85
CA ALA A 342 -13.00 -8.64 -13.82
C ALA A 342 -13.07 -7.13 -14.08
N CYS A 343 -14.27 -6.60 -14.28
CA CYS A 343 -14.52 -5.18 -14.50
C CYS A 343 -15.28 -4.61 -13.29
N PHE A 344 -14.76 -3.54 -12.70
CA PHE A 344 -15.35 -2.82 -11.58
C PHE A 344 -15.78 -1.42 -12.02
N GLY A 345 -17.09 -1.14 -12.05
CA GLY A 345 -17.61 0.19 -12.41
C GLY A 345 -19.05 0.17 -12.90
N ARG A 346 -19.65 1.34 -13.13
CA ARG A 346 -21.03 1.46 -13.67
C ARG A 346 -21.11 1.00 -15.14
N GLN A 347 -21.18 -0.29 -15.38
CA GLN A 347 -21.63 -0.91 -16.63
C GLN A 347 -22.69 -1.97 -16.35
N THR A 348 -23.51 -2.29 -17.34
CA THR A 348 -24.67 -3.19 -17.28
C THR A 348 -24.30 -4.51 -16.59
N THR A 349 -24.95 -4.77 -15.45
CA THR A 349 -24.80 -5.98 -14.65
C THR A 349 -25.11 -7.21 -15.51
N GLY A 350 -24.19 -8.17 -15.58
CA GLY A 350 -24.38 -9.41 -16.34
C GLY A 350 -23.07 -10.09 -16.72
N GLU A 351 -23.06 -11.41 -16.72
CA GLU A 351 -21.99 -12.22 -17.31
C GLU A 351 -22.13 -12.16 -18.84
N ILE A 352 -21.14 -11.57 -19.51
CA ILE A 352 -21.04 -11.66 -20.96
C ILE A 352 -20.05 -12.77 -21.26
N HIS A 353 -20.58 -13.92 -21.67
CA HIS A 353 -19.74 -14.95 -22.28
C HIS A 353 -19.22 -14.41 -23.61
N LEU A 354 -17.94 -14.04 -23.61
CA LEU A 354 -17.22 -13.75 -24.83
C LEU A 354 -16.96 -15.10 -25.52
N SER A 355 -17.34 -15.20 -26.79
CA SER A 355 -16.99 -16.35 -27.62
C SER A 355 -15.46 -16.59 -27.54
N ALA A 356 -15.06 -17.83 -27.21
CA ALA A 356 -13.69 -18.32 -27.02
C ALA A 356 -13.03 -18.16 -25.62
N GLY A 357 -13.54 -18.85 -24.60
CA GLY A 357 -12.78 -19.24 -23.39
C GLY A 357 -12.47 -18.13 -22.37
N ALA A 358 -12.83 -16.88 -22.65
CA ALA A 358 -12.70 -15.75 -21.73
C ALA A 358 -14.03 -15.46 -21.04
N VAL A 359 -13.99 -15.29 -19.71
CA VAL A 359 -15.17 -14.91 -18.92
C VAL A 359 -15.05 -13.48 -18.44
N LEU A 360 -16.11 -12.71 -18.67
CA LEU A 360 -16.25 -11.35 -18.16
C LEU A 360 -17.09 -11.38 -16.88
N ILE A 361 -16.50 -10.98 -15.76
CA ILE A 361 -17.20 -10.78 -14.49
C ILE A 361 -17.35 -9.28 -14.28
N ASN A 362 -18.58 -8.78 -14.33
CA ASN A 362 -18.89 -7.40 -13.98
C ASN A 362 -19.41 -7.36 -12.54
N ALA A 363 -18.76 -6.60 -11.66
CA ALA A 363 -19.10 -6.50 -10.24
C ALA A 363 -18.93 -5.06 -9.77
N GLN A 364 -19.82 -4.57 -8.90
CA GLN A 364 -19.62 -3.26 -8.26
C GLN A 364 -18.74 -3.37 -7.02
N HIS A 365 -18.85 -4.51 -6.32
CA HIS A 365 -18.13 -4.77 -5.09
C HIS A 365 -17.34 -6.07 -5.16
N THR A 366 -16.23 -6.12 -4.44
CA THR A 366 -15.35 -7.30 -4.36
C THR A 366 -16.09 -8.55 -3.86
N ALA A 367 -17.10 -8.40 -3.00
CA ALA A 367 -17.93 -9.50 -2.53
C ALA A 367 -18.77 -10.15 -3.65
N GLU A 368 -19.28 -9.36 -4.59
CA GLU A 368 -20.02 -9.87 -5.76
C GLU A 368 -19.09 -10.60 -6.71
N PHE A 369 -17.92 -10.00 -6.97
CA PHE A 369 -16.85 -10.63 -7.73
C PHE A 369 -16.46 -12.00 -7.15
N ALA A 370 -16.27 -12.09 -5.83
CA ALA A 370 -15.90 -13.34 -5.16
C ALA A 370 -16.97 -14.43 -5.32
N ARG A 371 -18.25 -14.08 -5.21
CA ARG A 371 -19.34 -15.03 -5.44
C ARG A 371 -19.35 -15.54 -6.89
N ALA A 372 -19.20 -14.64 -7.86
CA ALA A 372 -19.14 -15.01 -9.28
C ALA A 372 -17.90 -15.89 -9.59
N TRP A 373 -16.74 -15.54 -9.05
CA TRP A 373 -15.51 -16.32 -9.16
C TRP A 373 -15.66 -17.72 -8.57
N ASN A 374 -16.18 -17.82 -7.34
CA ASN A 374 -16.29 -19.08 -6.61
C ASN A 374 -17.32 -20.04 -7.22
N ARG A 375 -18.39 -19.52 -7.86
CA ARG A 375 -19.34 -20.37 -8.59
C ARG A 375 -18.71 -21.14 -9.75
N ARG A 376 -17.62 -20.62 -10.32
CA ARG A 376 -16.94 -21.22 -11.48
C ARG A 376 -15.87 -22.24 -11.11
N ALA A 377 -15.35 -22.16 -9.88
CA ALA A 377 -14.34 -23.09 -9.39
C ALA A 377 -14.96 -24.37 -8.78
N ARG A 378 -16.29 -24.44 -8.72
CA ARG A 378 -17.06 -25.68 -8.48
C ARG A 378 -17.43 -26.31 -9.80
#